data_AF-A0A7X9RH11-F1
#
_entry.id   AF-A0A7X9RH11-F1
#
_cell.length_a   1.000
_cell.length_b   1.000
_cell.length_c   1.000
_cell.angle_alpha   90.00
_cell.angle_beta   90.00
_cell.angle_gamma   90.00
#
_symmetry.space_group_name_H-M   'P 1'
#
loop_
_entity.id
_entity.type
_entity.pdbx_description
1 polymer ?
#
loop_
_entity_poly.entity_id
_entity_poly.type
_entity_poly.pdbx_seq_one_letter_code
_entity_poly.pdbx_strand_id
1 'polypeptide(L)'
;MEQEKIKDKVIYFISIITMGTILISMAYFFFLRTVEIDITENIEVSYTGENGMATIDVSARKDDLNQRMQEFLDTVDFEVSPNHDLSNGEVVTITATYDENLAQRYHYQITNTTTELTVEGLLDRYASLSQIAPSYLEDVLEAGRSYVQDHSQEILALNGSTDEDENWKLDNLQVTYAAFLKSYSSEATDRIIQICRLDFTWKDQTRTLYYLVCVPEINDGNEVQTQDIFGERAYMSEQEIQNQSFSEYVQRVFGKQYQIEQILQTQPAEDTETSQEETENE
;
A
#
# COMPACT_ATOMS: atom_id res chain seq x y z
N MET A 1 70.64 -48.75 -17.70
CA MET A 1 70.65 -47.27 -17.63
C MET A 1 69.82 -46.60 -18.73
N GLU A 2 69.90 -46.99 -20.00
CA GLU A 2 69.08 -46.33 -21.06
C GLU A 2 67.58 -46.66 -21.02
N GLN A 3 67.19 -47.93 -20.78
CA GLN A 3 65.77 -48.31 -20.73
C GLN A 3 64.99 -47.69 -19.56
N GLU A 4 65.63 -47.50 -18.41
CA GLU A 4 65.05 -46.81 -17.24
C GLU A 4 64.76 -45.33 -17.55
N LYS A 5 65.75 -44.63 -18.14
CA LYS A 5 65.58 -43.24 -18.58
C LYS A 5 64.47 -43.05 -19.62
N ILE A 6 64.22 -44.05 -20.47
CA ILE A 6 63.14 -44.02 -21.47
C ILE A 6 61.78 -44.22 -20.77
N LYS A 7 61.67 -45.16 -19.82
CA LYS A 7 60.45 -45.34 -19.02
C LYS A 7 60.06 -44.10 -18.23
N ASP A 8 61.03 -43.46 -17.57
CA ASP A 8 60.78 -42.24 -16.78
C ASP A 8 60.31 -41.07 -17.65
N LYS A 9 60.89 -40.91 -18.84
CA LYS A 9 60.44 -39.90 -19.82
C LYS A 9 59.02 -40.18 -20.33
N VAL A 10 58.69 -41.45 -20.58
CA VAL A 10 57.34 -41.84 -21.02
C VAL A 10 56.31 -41.59 -19.92
N ILE A 11 56.62 -41.95 -18.66
CA ILE A 11 55.75 -41.68 -17.51
C ILE A 11 55.54 -40.17 -17.33
N TYR A 12 56.60 -39.37 -17.46
CA TYR A 12 56.52 -37.91 -17.39
C TYR A 12 55.61 -37.33 -18.50
N PHE A 13 55.79 -37.76 -19.75
CA PHE A 13 54.93 -37.30 -20.86
C PHE A 13 53.47 -37.71 -20.67
N ILE A 14 53.19 -38.93 -20.20
CA ILE A 14 51.83 -39.39 -19.89
C ILE A 14 51.22 -38.49 -18.81
N SER A 15 51.96 -38.18 -17.74
CA SER A 15 51.48 -37.34 -16.64
C SER A 15 51.12 -35.91 -17.08
N ILE A 16 51.90 -35.31 -18.01
CA ILE A 16 51.60 -33.99 -18.58
C ILE A 16 50.32 -34.03 -19.41
N ILE A 17 50.13 -35.08 -20.23
CA ILE A 17 48.92 -35.24 -21.04
C ILE A 17 47.70 -35.46 -20.13
N THR A 18 47.83 -36.23 -19.04
CA THR A 18 46.74 -36.42 -18.08
C THR A 18 46.41 -35.12 -17.35
N MET A 19 47.41 -34.38 -16.90
CA MET A 19 47.21 -33.06 -16.29
C MET A 19 46.53 -32.08 -17.26
N GLY A 20 46.98 -32.03 -18.51
CA GLY A 20 46.42 -31.17 -19.55
C GLY A 20 44.97 -31.52 -19.88
N THR A 21 44.66 -32.82 -20.00
CA THR A 21 43.28 -33.28 -20.24
C THR A 21 42.37 -32.98 -19.06
N ILE A 22 42.82 -33.19 -17.80
CA ILE A 22 42.05 -32.81 -16.60
C ILE A 22 41.77 -31.30 -16.58
N LEU A 23 42.76 -30.47 -16.89
CA LEU A 23 42.58 -29.01 -16.95
C LEU A 23 41.61 -28.59 -18.06
N ILE A 24 41.69 -29.20 -19.25
CA ILE A 24 40.76 -28.93 -20.35
C ILE A 24 39.35 -29.41 -19.99
N SER A 25 39.21 -30.58 -19.38
CA SER A 25 37.91 -31.10 -18.93
C SER A 25 37.31 -30.26 -17.80
N MET A 26 38.12 -29.81 -16.83
CA MET A 26 37.68 -28.83 -15.82
C MET A 26 37.27 -27.53 -16.49
N ALA A 27 38.08 -26.98 -17.40
CA ALA A 27 37.73 -25.76 -18.10
C ALA A 27 36.42 -25.91 -18.91
N TYR A 28 36.23 -27.04 -19.59
CA TYR A 28 34.98 -27.33 -20.29
C TYR A 28 33.79 -27.40 -19.32
N PHE A 29 33.95 -28.12 -18.21
CA PHE A 29 32.88 -28.30 -17.22
C PHE A 29 32.50 -27.00 -16.51
N PHE A 30 33.48 -26.12 -16.24
CA PHE A 30 33.27 -24.86 -15.54
C PHE A 30 32.91 -23.69 -16.46
N PHE A 31 33.36 -23.67 -17.71
CA PHE A 31 33.20 -22.51 -18.61
C PHE A 31 32.37 -22.78 -19.86
N LEU A 32 32.34 -24.00 -20.39
CA LEU A 32 31.69 -24.32 -21.68
C LEU A 32 30.44 -25.18 -21.55
N ARG A 33 30.09 -25.59 -20.32
CA ARG A 33 28.84 -26.32 -20.07
C ARG A 33 27.67 -25.36 -20.19
N THR A 34 26.76 -25.66 -21.10
CA THR A 34 25.48 -24.96 -21.22
C THR A 34 24.65 -25.15 -19.96
N VAL A 35 24.05 -24.08 -19.48
CA VAL A 35 23.13 -24.10 -18.34
C VAL A 35 21.73 -23.80 -18.87
N GLU A 36 20.79 -24.70 -18.63
CA GLU A 36 19.39 -24.47 -18.93
C GLU A 36 18.82 -23.50 -17.90
N ILE A 37 18.12 -22.47 -18.37
CA ILE A 37 17.50 -21.45 -17.52
C ILE A 37 16.05 -21.30 -17.93
N ASP A 38 15.17 -21.42 -16.93
CA ASP A 38 13.81 -20.94 -17.03
C ASP A 38 13.74 -19.52 -16.43
N ILE A 39 13.45 -18.53 -17.28
CA ILE A 39 13.33 -17.13 -16.84
C ILE A 39 12.05 -16.96 -16.01
N THR A 40 11.02 -17.76 -16.31
CA THR A 40 9.69 -17.65 -15.69
C THR A 40 9.65 -18.25 -14.28
N GLU A 41 10.57 -19.16 -13.93
CA GLU A 41 10.68 -19.69 -12.56
C GLU A 41 11.24 -18.65 -11.56
N ASN A 42 11.94 -17.63 -12.06
CA ASN A 42 12.60 -16.63 -11.23
C ASN A 42 11.85 -15.30 -11.22
N ILE A 43 10.54 -15.29 -11.46
CA ILE A 43 9.75 -14.06 -11.38
C ILE A 43 9.30 -13.78 -9.94
N GLU A 44 9.22 -12.50 -9.63
CA GLU A 44 8.57 -11.95 -8.46
C GLU A 44 7.42 -11.08 -8.93
N VAL A 45 6.25 -11.29 -8.33
CA VAL A 45 5.00 -10.68 -8.76
C VAL A 45 4.47 -9.85 -7.60
N SER A 46 4.12 -8.60 -7.89
CA SER A 46 3.45 -7.71 -6.94
C SER A 46 2.16 -7.19 -7.53
N TYR A 47 1.11 -7.16 -6.71
CA TYR A 47 -0.18 -6.60 -7.07
C TYR A 47 -0.38 -5.27 -6.36
N THR A 48 -0.98 -4.31 -7.05
CA THR A 48 -1.39 -3.03 -6.47
C THR A 48 -2.86 -2.80 -6.80
N GLY A 49 -3.67 -2.48 -5.79
CA GLY A 49 -5.10 -2.24 -5.93
C GLY A 49 -5.97 -3.39 -5.43
N GLU A 50 -7.25 -3.30 -5.73
CA GLU A 50 -8.31 -4.19 -5.22
C GLU A 50 -8.88 -5.06 -6.35
N ASN A 51 -9.63 -6.09 -5.99
CA ASN A 51 -10.23 -7.03 -6.93
C ASN A 51 -11.08 -6.30 -7.99
N GLY A 52 -10.77 -6.56 -9.27
CA GLY A 52 -11.40 -5.92 -10.43
C GLY A 52 -10.77 -4.60 -10.86
N MET A 53 -9.77 -4.11 -10.12
CA MET A 53 -9.11 -2.81 -10.35
C MET A 53 -7.60 -2.88 -10.12
N ALA A 54 -7.05 -4.08 -9.94
CA ALA A 54 -5.65 -4.26 -9.61
C ALA A 54 -4.76 -4.20 -10.85
N THR A 55 -3.52 -3.78 -10.64
CA THR A 55 -2.42 -3.88 -11.61
C THR A 55 -1.39 -4.88 -11.11
N ILE A 56 -0.57 -5.37 -12.03
CA ILE A 56 0.50 -6.33 -11.78
C ILE A 56 1.83 -5.75 -12.23
N ASP A 57 2.83 -5.84 -11.36
CA ASP A 57 4.22 -5.58 -11.70
C ASP A 57 5.03 -6.87 -11.51
N VAL A 58 5.87 -7.18 -12.50
CA VAL A 58 6.65 -8.41 -12.55
C VAL A 58 8.11 -8.06 -12.74
N SER A 59 8.95 -8.61 -11.86
CA SER A 59 10.39 -8.45 -11.94
C SER A 59 11.09 -9.79 -11.76
N ALA A 60 12.38 -9.84 -12.08
CA ALA A 60 13.19 -11.03 -11.79
C ALA A 60 13.66 -11.00 -10.33
N ARG A 61 13.49 -12.13 -9.62
CA ARG A 61 14.05 -12.36 -8.29
C ARG A 61 15.58 -12.42 -8.38
N LYS A 62 16.27 -11.67 -7.50
CA LYS A 62 17.73 -11.52 -7.54
C LYS A 62 18.47 -12.12 -6.34
N ASP A 63 17.75 -12.78 -5.44
CA ASP A 63 18.31 -13.34 -4.22
C ASP A 63 19.28 -14.50 -4.50
N ASP A 64 20.42 -14.51 -3.80
CA ASP A 64 21.43 -15.58 -3.83
C ASP A 64 21.98 -15.94 -5.22
N LEU A 65 21.87 -15.03 -6.19
CA LEU A 65 22.38 -15.24 -7.54
C LEU A 65 23.87 -14.94 -7.67
N ASN A 66 24.55 -15.66 -8.57
CA ASN A 66 25.90 -15.29 -8.98
C ASN A 66 25.88 -14.03 -9.86
N GLN A 67 27.00 -13.30 -9.91
CA GLN A 67 27.11 -12.03 -10.65
C GLN A 67 26.70 -12.13 -12.14
N ARG A 68 26.99 -13.26 -12.80
CA ARG A 68 26.64 -13.47 -14.22
C ARG A 68 25.14 -13.62 -14.43
N MET A 69 24.47 -14.31 -13.51
CA MET A 69 23.01 -14.47 -13.55
C MET A 69 22.33 -13.14 -13.24
N GLN A 70 22.84 -12.37 -12.28
CA GLN A 70 22.31 -11.03 -11.97
C GLN A 70 22.40 -10.12 -13.19
N GLU A 71 23.57 -10.03 -13.83
CA GLU A 71 23.76 -9.22 -15.04
C GLU A 71 22.86 -9.69 -16.19
N PHE A 72 22.61 -11.00 -16.32
CA PHE A 72 21.67 -11.51 -17.30
C PHE A 72 20.22 -11.11 -17.00
N LEU A 73 19.75 -11.34 -15.77
CA LEU A 73 18.38 -11.00 -15.36
C LEU A 73 18.12 -9.49 -15.34
N ASP A 74 19.15 -8.65 -15.20
CA ASP A 74 19.06 -7.20 -15.36
C ASP A 74 18.71 -6.77 -16.79
N THR A 75 18.93 -7.64 -17.79
CA THR A 75 18.54 -7.40 -19.20
C THR A 75 17.17 -7.95 -19.56
N VAL A 76 16.47 -8.58 -18.61
CA VAL A 76 15.18 -9.20 -18.87
C VAL A 76 14.06 -8.20 -18.63
N ASP A 77 13.28 -7.94 -19.67
CA ASP A 77 12.05 -7.13 -19.60
C ASP A 77 10.83 -8.07 -19.62
N PHE A 78 9.88 -7.81 -18.72
CA PHE A 78 8.64 -8.58 -18.61
C PHE A 78 7.46 -7.76 -19.15
N GLU A 79 6.73 -8.35 -20.09
CA GLU A 79 5.44 -7.85 -20.54
C GLU A 79 4.33 -8.74 -19.98
N VAL A 80 3.27 -8.12 -19.45
CA VAL A 80 2.13 -8.84 -18.87
C VAL A 80 0.84 -8.45 -19.59
N SER A 81 0.00 -9.44 -19.87
CA SER A 81 -1.30 -9.23 -20.50
C SER A 81 -2.37 -10.17 -19.94
N PRO A 82 -3.51 -9.66 -19.43
CA PRO A 82 -3.78 -8.25 -19.12
C PRO A 82 -2.93 -7.73 -17.95
N ASN A 83 -2.80 -6.42 -17.81
CA ASN A 83 -1.98 -5.77 -16.76
C ASN A 83 -2.71 -4.77 -15.87
N HIS A 84 -4.01 -4.58 -16.07
CA HIS A 84 -4.88 -3.67 -15.32
C HIS A 84 -6.27 -4.27 -15.19
N ASP A 85 -7.10 -3.72 -14.30
CA ASP A 85 -8.45 -4.17 -13.99
C ASP A 85 -8.51 -5.67 -13.60
N LEU A 86 -7.44 -6.17 -12.99
CA LEU A 86 -7.26 -7.59 -12.69
C LEU A 86 -8.19 -8.05 -11.58
N SER A 87 -8.74 -9.26 -11.76
CA SER A 87 -9.63 -9.89 -10.78
C SER A 87 -9.09 -11.23 -10.26
N ASN A 88 -9.47 -11.60 -9.04
CA ASN A 88 -9.22 -12.93 -8.51
C ASN A 88 -9.79 -14.02 -9.44
N GLY A 89 -8.97 -15.01 -9.79
CA GLY A 89 -9.30 -16.10 -10.72
C GLY A 89 -9.01 -15.78 -12.20
N GLU A 90 -8.56 -14.57 -12.51
CA GLU A 90 -8.11 -14.21 -13.86
C GLU A 90 -6.72 -14.80 -14.15
N VAL A 91 -6.49 -15.21 -15.41
CA VAL A 91 -5.20 -15.74 -15.85
C VAL A 91 -4.47 -14.65 -16.62
N VAL A 92 -3.29 -14.27 -16.14
CA VAL A 92 -2.39 -13.34 -16.84
C VAL A 92 -1.27 -14.10 -17.53
N THR A 93 -0.92 -13.70 -18.75
CA THR A 93 0.23 -14.21 -19.48
C THR A 93 1.41 -13.27 -19.28
N ILE A 94 2.51 -13.82 -18.77
CA ILE A 94 3.78 -13.10 -18.57
C ILE A 94 4.73 -13.55 -19.66
N THR A 95 5.29 -12.60 -20.42
CA THR A 95 6.28 -12.87 -21.47
C THR A 95 7.57 -12.12 -21.16
N ALA A 96 8.67 -12.86 -21.06
CA ALA A 96 10.00 -12.33 -20.84
C ALA A 96 10.74 -12.15 -22.17
N THR A 97 11.36 -10.99 -22.33
CA THR A 97 12.31 -10.71 -23.41
C THR A 97 13.70 -10.51 -22.80
N TYR A 98 14.75 -10.97 -23.47
CA TYR A 98 16.11 -11.02 -22.91
C TYR A 98 17.19 -10.76 -23.97
N ASP A 99 18.42 -10.44 -23.56
CA ASP A 99 19.55 -10.29 -24.48
C ASP A 99 20.11 -11.66 -24.89
N GLU A 100 19.76 -12.12 -26.09
CA GLU A 100 20.25 -13.36 -26.70
C GLU A 100 21.79 -13.41 -26.80
N ASN A 101 22.45 -12.28 -27.04
CA ASN A 101 23.91 -12.25 -27.16
C ASN A 101 24.57 -12.50 -25.80
N LEU A 102 23.98 -11.94 -24.74
CA LEU A 102 24.44 -12.16 -23.37
C LEU A 102 24.19 -13.60 -22.93
N ALA A 103 23.01 -14.15 -23.24
CA ALA A 103 22.70 -15.56 -23.01
C ALA A 103 23.71 -16.48 -23.72
N GLN A 104 24.02 -16.22 -24.99
CA GLN A 104 24.99 -17.01 -25.75
C GLN A 104 26.39 -16.90 -25.16
N ARG A 105 26.83 -15.67 -24.79
CA ARG A 105 28.13 -15.44 -24.13
C ARG A 105 28.23 -16.18 -22.81
N TYR A 106 27.13 -16.29 -22.08
CA TYR A 106 27.07 -16.99 -20.81
C TYR A 106 26.73 -18.47 -20.92
N HIS A 107 26.58 -18.99 -22.13
CA HIS A 107 26.19 -20.38 -22.38
C HIS A 107 24.88 -20.73 -21.66
N TYR A 108 23.94 -19.79 -21.65
CA TYR A 108 22.59 -19.98 -21.13
C TYR A 108 21.67 -20.43 -22.26
N GLN A 109 20.96 -21.53 -22.02
CA GLN A 109 19.93 -22.06 -22.90
C GLN A 109 18.58 -21.78 -22.27
N ILE A 110 17.84 -20.82 -22.82
CA ILE A 110 16.53 -20.43 -22.29
C ILE A 110 15.49 -21.49 -22.69
N THR A 111 14.82 -22.06 -21.71
CA THR A 111 13.83 -23.14 -21.91
C THR A 111 12.42 -22.59 -22.03
N ASN A 112 12.04 -21.64 -21.19
CA ASN A 112 10.73 -20.99 -21.20
C ASN A 112 10.88 -19.47 -21.05
N THR A 113 10.09 -18.75 -21.84
CA THR A 113 10.00 -17.28 -21.84
C THR A 113 8.58 -16.81 -21.52
N THR A 114 7.61 -17.71 -21.45
CA THR A 114 6.21 -17.37 -21.24
C THR A 114 5.63 -18.28 -20.18
N THR A 115 4.91 -17.70 -19.22
CA THR A 115 4.18 -18.43 -18.20
C THR A 115 2.81 -17.82 -17.98
N GLU A 116 1.90 -18.61 -17.44
CA GLU A 116 0.56 -18.19 -17.05
C GLU A 116 0.45 -18.22 -15.52
N LEU A 117 -0.12 -17.16 -14.96
CA LEU A 117 -0.34 -17.03 -13.52
C LEU A 117 -1.81 -16.74 -13.29
N THR A 118 -2.41 -17.42 -12.31
CA THR A 118 -3.76 -17.08 -11.84
C THR A 118 -3.64 -16.02 -10.75
N VAL A 119 -4.35 -14.91 -10.91
CA VAL A 119 -4.41 -13.81 -9.94
C VAL A 119 -5.23 -14.28 -8.72
N GLU A 120 -4.65 -14.14 -7.53
CA GLU A 120 -5.29 -14.54 -6.27
C GLU A 120 -4.90 -13.57 -5.16
N GLY A 121 -5.76 -13.46 -4.13
CA GLY A 121 -5.48 -12.69 -2.92
C GLY A 121 -5.74 -11.19 -3.01
N LEU A 122 -6.39 -10.69 -4.07
CA LEU A 122 -6.85 -9.30 -4.13
C LEU A 122 -8.01 -9.06 -3.16
N LEU A 123 -8.00 -7.92 -2.48
CA LEU A 123 -9.05 -7.53 -1.53
C LEU A 123 -10.28 -6.98 -2.26
N ASP A 124 -11.47 -7.25 -1.74
CA ASP A 124 -12.74 -6.78 -2.27
C ASP A 124 -13.23 -5.50 -1.58
N ARG A 125 -13.74 -4.56 -2.39
CA ARG A 125 -14.47 -3.40 -1.85
C ARG A 125 -15.83 -3.84 -1.31
N TYR A 126 -16.25 -3.25 -0.21
CA TYR A 126 -17.62 -3.41 0.29
C TYR A 126 -18.64 -2.83 -0.69
N ALA A 127 -19.76 -3.52 -0.90
CA ALA A 127 -20.84 -3.00 -1.74
C ALA A 127 -21.57 -1.82 -1.07
N SER A 128 -21.66 -1.85 0.27
CA SER A 128 -22.29 -0.81 1.07
C SER A 128 -21.82 -0.85 2.52
N LEU A 129 -22.08 0.22 3.28
CA LEU A 129 -21.78 0.32 4.72
C LEU A 129 -22.30 -0.88 5.53
N SER A 130 -23.45 -1.45 5.16
CA SER A 130 -24.06 -2.59 5.85
C SER A 130 -23.25 -3.89 5.79
N GLN A 131 -22.26 -4.00 4.90
CA GLN A 131 -21.37 -5.16 4.81
C GLN A 131 -20.11 -5.02 5.66
N ILE A 132 -19.82 -3.81 6.15
CA ILE A 132 -18.68 -3.55 7.02
C ILE A 132 -18.99 -4.12 8.40
N ALA A 133 -18.08 -4.96 8.91
CA ALA A 133 -18.24 -5.54 10.24
C ALA A 133 -18.27 -4.42 11.31
N PRO A 134 -19.21 -4.44 12.27
CA PRO A 134 -19.29 -3.40 13.29
C PRO A 134 -18.01 -3.21 14.12
N SER A 135 -17.28 -4.29 14.40
CA SER A 135 -16.01 -4.24 15.11
C SER A 135 -14.92 -3.53 14.30
N TYR A 136 -14.81 -3.85 13.00
CA TYR A 136 -13.85 -3.17 12.12
C TYR A 136 -14.22 -1.70 11.95
N LEU A 137 -15.51 -1.39 11.84
CA LEU A 137 -15.98 0.00 11.80
C LEU A 137 -15.62 0.77 13.07
N GLU A 138 -15.72 0.14 14.26
CA GLU A 138 -15.29 0.72 15.53
C GLU A 138 -13.78 1.00 15.53
N ASP A 139 -12.97 0.05 15.05
CA ASP A 139 -11.51 0.22 14.94
C ASP A 139 -11.13 1.38 14.00
N VAL A 140 -11.80 1.50 12.85
CA VAL A 140 -11.59 2.61 11.90
C VAL A 140 -11.94 3.96 12.53
N LEU A 141 -13.08 4.04 13.22
CA LEU A 141 -13.51 5.28 13.87
C LEU A 141 -12.59 5.67 15.05
N GLU A 142 -12.08 4.68 15.77
CA GLU A 142 -11.10 4.87 16.84
C GLU A 142 -9.76 5.37 16.29
N ALA A 143 -9.28 4.79 15.19
CA ALA A 143 -8.04 5.19 14.56
C ALA A 143 -8.09 6.64 14.04
N GLY A 144 -9.18 7.02 13.37
CA GLY A 144 -9.35 8.41 12.93
C GLY A 144 -9.47 9.40 14.10
N ARG A 145 -10.13 9.02 15.20
CA ARG A 145 -10.16 9.85 16.43
C ARG A 145 -8.77 9.98 17.06
N SER A 146 -8.04 8.87 17.17
CA SER A 146 -6.68 8.82 17.74
C SER A 146 -5.72 9.67 16.93
N TYR A 147 -5.79 9.62 15.59
CA TYR A 147 -5.01 10.49 14.72
C TYR A 147 -5.20 11.97 15.07
N VAL A 148 -6.44 12.43 15.22
CA VAL A 148 -6.74 13.84 15.57
C VAL A 148 -6.22 14.20 16.97
N GLN A 149 -6.31 13.27 17.91
CA GLN A 149 -5.83 13.46 19.27
C GLN A 149 -4.30 13.60 19.31
N ASP A 150 -3.59 12.67 18.66
CA ASP A 150 -2.13 12.61 18.64
C ASP A 150 -1.51 13.80 17.88
N HIS A 151 -2.18 14.28 16.83
CA HIS A 151 -1.74 15.43 16.03
C HIS A 151 -2.39 16.75 16.47
N SER A 152 -3.11 16.78 17.60
CA SER A 152 -3.91 17.94 18.01
C SER A 152 -3.10 19.23 18.14
N GLN A 153 -1.86 19.16 18.61
CA GLN A 153 -0.98 20.34 18.72
C GLN A 153 -0.68 20.95 17.34
N GLU A 154 -0.30 20.12 16.37
CA GLU A 154 0.00 20.54 15.00
C GLU A 154 -1.24 21.10 14.30
N ILE A 155 -2.38 20.42 14.46
CA ILE A 155 -3.67 20.84 13.92
C ILE A 155 -4.06 22.24 14.44
N LEU A 156 -3.85 22.50 15.73
CA LEU A 156 -4.20 23.78 16.34
C LEU A 156 -3.22 24.90 15.98
N ALA A 157 -1.93 24.59 15.79
CA ALA A 157 -0.90 25.54 15.37
C ALA A 157 -1.17 26.13 13.97
N LEU A 158 -1.72 25.33 13.05
CA LEU A 158 -2.07 25.75 11.68
C LEU A 158 -3.13 26.88 11.61
N ASN A 159 -3.79 27.23 12.73
CA ASN A 159 -4.78 28.32 12.80
C ASN A 159 -4.18 29.73 12.97
N GLY A 160 -2.91 29.92 12.61
CA GLY A 160 -2.33 31.26 12.44
C GLY A 160 -1.37 31.71 13.54
N SER A 161 -0.70 30.77 14.22
CA SER A 161 0.42 31.10 15.10
C SER A 161 1.70 30.52 14.52
N THR A 162 2.59 31.41 14.08
CA THR A 162 3.98 31.08 13.72
C THR A 162 4.87 30.90 14.95
N ASP A 163 4.32 31.03 16.15
CA ASP A 163 5.08 31.07 17.39
C ASP A 163 4.95 29.71 18.09
N GLU A 164 6.04 28.95 18.11
CA GLU A 164 6.19 27.63 18.75
C GLU A 164 5.90 27.64 20.28
N ASP A 165 5.68 28.82 20.87
CA ASP A 165 5.55 29.05 22.31
C ASP A 165 4.09 29.21 22.81
N GLU A 166 3.07 29.07 21.96
CA GLU A 166 1.68 29.24 22.40
C GLU A 166 1.09 27.94 23.00
N ASN A 167 0.75 28.00 24.29
CA ASN A 167 0.17 26.91 25.06
C ASN A 167 -1.31 26.69 24.68
N TRP A 168 -1.56 26.03 23.54
CA TRP A 168 -2.89 25.54 23.19
C TRP A 168 -3.26 24.38 24.09
N LYS A 169 -4.46 24.42 24.67
CA LYS A 169 -5.00 23.31 25.47
C LYS A 169 -6.25 22.79 24.79
N LEU A 170 -6.18 21.56 24.26
CA LEU A 170 -7.37 20.83 23.83
C LEU A 170 -8.20 20.51 25.06
N ASP A 171 -9.44 21.02 25.10
CA ASP A 171 -10.36 20.81 26.21
C ASP A 171 -11.34 19.68 25.92
N ASN A 172 -11.78 19.55 24.66
CA ASN A 172 -12.73 18.54 24.24
C ASN A 172 -12.49 18.12 22.78
N LEU A 173 -12.61 16.82 22.51
CA LEU A 173 -12.59 16.22 21.18
C LEU A 173 -13.84 15.36 21.03
N GLN A 174 -14.69 15.69 20.06
CA GLN A 174 -15.93 14.97 19.79
C GLN A 174 -16.07 14.68 18.30
N VAL A 175 -16.36 13.44 17.94
CA VAL A 175 -16.79 13.11 16.58
C VAL A 175 -18.25 13.55 16.41
N THR A 176 -18.50 14.48 15.49
CA THR A 176 -19.85 15.03 15.25
C THR A 176 -20.54 14.37 14.06
N TYR A 177 -19.78 13.86 13.11
CA TYR A 177 -20.28 13.18 11.92
C TYR A 177 -19.28 12.14 11.43
N ALA A 178 -19.76 11.02 10.89
CA ALA A 178 -18.94 10.10 10.13
C ALA A 178 -19.74 9.51 8.96
N ALA A 179 -19.05 9.21 7.86
CA ALA A 179 -19.64 8.57 6.70
C ALA A 179 -18.66 7.65 5.98
N PHE A 180 -19.22 6.59 5.40
CA PHE A 180 -18.56 5.75 4.42
C PHE A 180 -18.72 6.38 3.03
N LEU A 181 -17.61 6.52 2.33
CA LEU A 181 -17.50 7.12 1.00
C LEU A 181 -17.03 6.03 0.04
N LYS A 182 -17.97 5.51 -0.74
CA LYS A 182 -17.70 4.56 -1.81
C LYS A 182 -17.33 5.29 -3.09
N SER A 183 -16.13 5.04 -3.61
CA SER A 183 -15.60 5.71 -4.79
C SER A 183 -16.34 5.28 -6.06
N TYR A 184 -16.64 6.25 -6.93
CA TYR A 184 -17.10 5.95 -8.30
C TYR A 184 -15.95 5.58 -9.25
N SER A 185 -14.69 5.82 -8.85
CA SER A 185 -13.50 5.58 -9.65
C SER A 185 -12.76 4.33 -9.17
N SER A 186 -12.15 3.59 -10.11
CA SER A 186 -11.22 2.51 -9.80
C SER A 186 -9.89 3.03 -9.23
N GLU A 187 -9.45 4.22 -9.65
CA GLU A 187 -8.19 4.84 -9.21
C GLU A 187 -8.22 5.40 -7.78
N ALA A 188 -9.40 5.53 -7.17
CA ALA A 188 -9.56 6.04 -5.81
C ALA A 188 -10.17 4.97 -4.90
N THR A 189 -9.61 4.84 -3.71
CA THR A 189 -10.03 3.89 -2.70
C THR A 189 -11.29 4.35 -1.97
N ASP A 190 -12.09 3.38 -1.55
CA ASP A 190 -13.19 3.59 -0.62
C ASP A 190 -12.61 4.06 0.73
N ARG A 191 -13.32 4.96 1.41
CA ARG A 191 -12.79 5.64 2.61
C ARG A 191 -13.87 5.88 3.65
N ILE A 192 -13.47 6.03 4.90
CA ILE A 192 -14.33 6.55 5.96
C ILE A 192 -13.80 7.92 6.37
N ILE A 193 -14.70 8.89 6.44
CA ILE A 193 -14.38 10.22 6.97
C ILE A 193 -15.06 10.45 8.31
N GLN A 194 -14.44 11.27 9.14
CA GLN A 194 -15.05 11.81 10.35
C GLN A 194 -14.87 13.32 10.40
N ILE A 195 -15.87 14.03 10.90
CA ILE A 195 -15.74 15.44 11.29
C ILE A 195 -15.65 15.47 12.80
N CYS A 196 -14.50 15.95 13.28
CA CYS A 196 -14.19 16.11 14.69
C CYS A 196 -14.35 17.58 15.07
N ARG A 197 -15.14 17.84 16.11
CA ARG A 197 -15.19 19.11 16.82
C ARG A 197 -14.10 19.11 17.88
N LEU A 198 -13.19 20.07 17.79
CA LEU A 198 -12.16 20.34 18.77
C LEU A 198 -12.50 21.64 19.48
N ASP A 199 -12.81 21.58 20.77
CA ASP A 199 -12.88 22.78 21.61
C ASP A 199 -11.54 22.94 22.33
N PHE A 200 -10.96 24.12 22.27
CA PHE A 200 -9.63 24.39 22.81
C PHE A 200 -9.54 25.80 23.37
N THR A 201 -8.67 25.98 24.35
CA THR A 201 -8.37 27.27 24.96
C THR A 201 -7.10 27.86 24.37
N TRP A 202 -7.18 29.12 23.93
CA TRP A 202 -6.06 29.92 23.46
C TRP A 202 -6.14 31.33 24.02
N LYS A 203 -5.08 31.79 24.71
CA LYS A 203 -5.04 33.13 25.33
C LYS A 203 -6.28 33.43 26.18
N ASP A 204 -6.66 32.46 27.02
CA ASP A 204 -7.86 32.48 27.89
C ASP A 204 -9.20 32.61 27.14
N GLN A 205 -9.22 32.33 25.83
CA GLN A 205 -10.42 32.27 25.00
C GLN A 205 -10.69 30.85 24.53
N THR A 206 -11.88 30.33 24.81
CA THR A 206 -12.34 29.08 24.21
C THR A 206 -12.70 29.29 22.76
N ARG A 207 -12.25 28.38 21.90
CA ARG A 207 -12.48 28.36 20.46
C ARG A 207 -12.86 26.96 20.03
N THR A 208 -13.56 26.89 18.90
CA THR A 208 -13.97 25.63 18.28
C THR A 208 -13.40 25.54 16.87
N LEU A 209 -12.83 24.39 16.55
CA LEU A 209 -12.37 24.00 15.22
C LEU A 209 -13.11 22.74 14.80
N TYR A 210 -13.51 22.67 13.54
CA TYR A 210 -13.95 21.42 12.92
C TYR A 210 -12.85 20.90 12.01
N TYR A 211 -12.48 19.65 12.21
CA TYR A 211 -11.40 18.98 11.50
C TYR A 211 -11.94 17.71 10.85
N LEU A 212 -11.72 17.56 9.55
CA LEU A 212 -12.10 16.38 8.79
C LEU A 212 -10.90 15.43 8.76
N VAL A 213 -11.09 14.21 9.23
CA VAL A 213 -10.10 13.12 9.13
C VAL A 213 -10.62 12.09 8.13
N CYS A 214 -9.71 11.54 7.34
CA CYS A 214 -9.95 10.54 6.32
C CYS A 214 -9.12 9.29 6.63
N VAL A 215 -9.80 8.15 6.74
CA VAL A 215 -9.19 6.83 6.82
C VAL A 215 -9.40 6.15 5.46
N PRO A 216 -8.34 5.98 4.64
CA PRO A 216 -8.45 5.40 3.30
C PRO A 216 -8.48 3.86 3.33
N GLU A 217 -8.54 3.26 2.15
CA GLU A 217 -8.34 1.80 1.93
C GLU A 217 -9.35 0.90 2.65
N ILE A 218 -10.62 1.29 2.63
CA ILE A 218 -11.69 0.53 3.28
C ILE A 218 -12.17 -0.61 2.39
N ASN A 219 -11.69 -1.82 2.69
CA ASN A 219 -12.02 -3.07 1.99
C ASN A 219 -12.11 -4.27 2.96
N ASP A 220 -12.38 -5.45 2.40
CA ASP A 220 -12.59 -6.70 3.15
C ASP A 220 -11.33 -7.31 3.78
N GLY A 221 -10.15 -6.69 3.56
CA GLY A 221 -8.95 -7.00 4.33
C GLY A 221 -9.10 -6.70 5.82
N ASN A 222 -10.03 -5.82 6.19
CA ASN A 222 -10.34 -5.44 7.57
C ASN A 222 -9.12 -4.94 8.36
N GLU A 223 -8.17 -4.28 7.68
CA GLU A 223 -6.96 -3.72 8.27
C GLU A 223 -6.97 -2.20 8.15
N VAL A 224 -6.70 -1.52 9.27
CA VAL A 224 -6.62 -0.05 9.29
C VAL A 224 -5.18 0.38 8.99
N GLN A 225 -4.96 0.98 7.82
CA GLN A 225 -3.67 1.56 7.43
C GLN A 225 -3.44 2.90 8.14
N THR A 226 -3.05 2.84 9.42
CA THR A 226 -2.92 4.03 10.30
C THR A 226 -1.93 5.08 9.79
N GLN A 227 -0.90 4.65 9.05
CA GLN A 227 0.12 5.53 8.45
C GLN A 227 -0.43 6.39 7.30
N ASP A 228 -1.52 5.97 6.67
CA ASP A 228 -2.15 6.63 5.53
C ASP A 228 -3.36 7.48 5.96
N ILE A 229 -3.65 7.54 7.27
CA ILE A 229 -4.66 8.46 7.80
C ILE A 229 -4.16 9.89 7.65
N PHE A 230 -5.03 10.75 7.14
CA PHE A 230 -4.75 12.18 7.00
C PHE A 230 -5.98 12.99 7.35
N GLY A 231 -5.80 14.29 7.55
CA GLY A 231 -6.92 15.18 7.77
C GLY A 231 -6.64 16.61 7.35
N GLU A 232 -7.70 17.39 7.32
CA GLU A 232 -7.68 18.80 6.99
C GLU A 232 -8.75 19.56 7.77
N ARG A 233 -8.64 20.89 7.77
CA ARG A 233 -9.68 21.72 8.36
C ARG A 233 -10.98 21.59 7.55
N ALA A 234 -12.09 21.36 8.24
CA ALA A 234 -13.40 21.36 7.61
C ALA A 234 -13.88 22.81 7.36
N TYR A 235 -13.82 23.26 6.10
CA TYR A 235 -14.26 24.61 5.70
C TYR A 235 -15.78 24.69 5.52
N MET A 236 -16.48 24.64 6.65
CA MET A 236 -17.93 24.85 6.73
C MET A 236 -18.27 26.33 6.86
N SER A 237 -19.39 26.74 6.27
CA SER A 237 -19.99 28.05 6.48
C SER A 237 -20.57 28.16 7.89
N GLU A 238 -20.74 29.39 8.37
CA GLU A 238 -21.37 29.64 9.68
C GLU A 238 -22.77 29.05 9.77
N GLN A 239 -23.53 29.07 8.66
CA GLN A 239 -24.85 28.45 8.59
C GLN A 239 -24.78 26.92 8.69
N GLU A 240 -23.83 26.28 8.00
CA GLU A 240 -23.63 24.82 8.10
C GLU A 240 -23.24 24.41 9.53
N ILE A 241 -22.43 25.22 10.21
CA ILE A 241 -22.04 24.98 11.61
C ILE A 241 -23.24 25.17 12.54
N GLN A 242 -23.98 26.28 12.42
CA GLN A 242 -25.15 26.59 13.27
C GLN A 242 -26.27 25.55 13.11
N ASN A 243 -26.52 25.11 11.87
CA ASN A 243 -27.54 24.12 11.56
C ASN A 243 -27.05 22.67 11.73
N GLN A 244 -25.77 22.47 12.06
CA GLN A 244 -25.12 21.15 12.11
C GLN A 244 -25.33 20.34 10.82
N SER A 245 -25.28 21.01 9.68
CA SER A 245 -25.46 20.44 8.34
C SER A 245 -24.20 19.70 7.85
N PHE A 246 -23.66 18.79 8.67
CA PHE A 246 -22.43 18.06 8.35
C PHE A 246 -22.59 17.16 7.11
N SER A 247 -23.75 16.51 6.97
CA SER A 247 -24.08 15.70 5.80
C SER A 247 -24.12 16.53 4.51
N GLU A 248 -24.66 17.75 4.55
CA GLU A 248 -24.71 18.67 3.40
C GLU A 248 -23.29 19.14 3.03
N TYR A 249 -22.46 19.46 4.01
CA TYR A 249 -21.05 19.77 3.80
C TYR A 249 -20.32 18.62 3.10
N VAL A 250 -20.47 17.39 3.62
CA VAL A 250 -19.83 16.20 3.04
C VAL A 250 -20.35 15.92 1.64
N GLN A 251 -21.67 16.05 1.40
CA GLN A 251 -22.26 15.90 0.08
C GLN A 251 -21.72 16.95 -0.91
N ARG A 252 -21.53 18.19 -0.46
CA ARG A 252 -21.00 19.28 -1.27
C ARG A 252 -19.53 19.06 -1.65
N VAL A 253 -18.72 18.54 -0.73
CA VAL A 253 -17.28 18.32 -0.95
C VAL A 253 -17.01 17.03 -1.73
N PHE A 254 -17.63 15.92 -1.32
CA PHE A 254 -17.29 14.58 -1.82
C PHE A 254 -18.31 13.97 -2.77
N GLY A 255 -19.55 14.46 -2.79
CA GLY A 255 -20.68 13.79 -3.46
C GLY A 255 -20.57 13.67 -4.98
N LYS A 256 -19.61 14.35 -5.63
CA LYS A 256 -19.30 14.16 -7.05
C LYS A 256 -18.43 12.92 -7.33
N GLN A 257 -17.61 12.52 -6.36
CA GLN A 257 -16.61 11.46 -6.50
C GLN A 257 -17.01 10.19 -5.74
N TYR A 258 -17.89 10.33 -4.75
CA TYR A 258 -18.27 9.25 -3.85
C TYR A 258 -19.78 9.14 -3.72
N GLN A 259 -20.25 7.90 -3.58
CA GLN A 259 -21.52 7.58 -2.94
C GLN A 259 -21.31 7.64 -1.43
N ILE A 260 -22.17 8.38 -0.74
CA ILE A 260 -22.02 8.68 0.69
C ILE A 260 -23.09 7.92 1.48
N GLU A 261 -22.67 7.14 2.46
CA GLU A 261 -23.52 6.47 3.43
C GLU A 261 -23.17 6.96 4.85
N GLN A 262 -24.11 7.62 5.51
CA GLN A 262 -23.88 8.15 6.85
C GLN A 262 -23.75 7.02 7.88
N ILE A 263 -22.71 7.08 8.71
CA ILE A 263 -22.46 6.15 9.82
C ILE A 263 -23.08 6.71 11.10
N LEU A 264 -22.76 7.97 11.43
CA LEU A 264 -23.25 8.63 12.63
C LEU A 264 -23.36 10.14 12.42
N GLN A 265 -24.26 10.75 13.19
CA GLN A 265 -24.31 12.19 13.41
C GLN A 265 -24.76 12.45 14.85
N THR A 266 -23.95 13.18 15.61
CA THR A 266 -24.28 13.52 16.99
C THR A 266 -25.32 14.63 17.00
N GLN A 267 -26.48 14.39 17.62
CA GLN A 267 -27.52 15.40 17.84
C GLN A 267 -27.06 16.41 18.92
N PRO A 268 -27.56 17.66 18.90
CA PRO A 268 -27.26 18.61 19.97
C PRO A 268 -27.67 18.04 21.33
N ALA A 269 -26.84 18.25 22.36
CA ALA A 269 -27.32 18.13 23.72
C ALA A 269 -28.45 19.16 23.89
N GLU A 270 -29.65 18.72 24.29
CA GLU A 270 -30.67 19.65 24.75
C GLU A 270 -30.08 20.44 25.92
N ASP A 271 -29.91 21.75 25.73
CA ASP A 271 -29.62 22.67 26.82
C ASP A 271 -30.71 22.45 27.87
N THR A 272 -30.34 21.80 28.97
CA THR A 272 -31.23 21.65 30.12
C THR A 272 -31.27 23.01 30.82
N GLU A 273 -31.97 23.97 30.22
CA GLU A 273 -32.30 25.23 30.89
C GLU A 273 -33.30 24.93 32.01
N THR A 274 -32.73 24.90 33.21
CA THR A 274 -33.30 25.30 34.50
C THR A 274 -34.72 25.85 34.42
N SER A 275 -35.71 25.01 34.72
CA SER A 275 -37.03 25.47 35.19
C SER A 275 -36.95 25.70 36.71
N GLN A 276 -36.49 26.89 37.10
CA GLN A 276 -36.78 27.47 38.41
C GLN A 276 -37.68 28.68 38.21
N GLU A 277 -38.57 28.93 39.19
CA GLU A 277 -39.55 30.04 39.30
C GLU A 277 -40.83 29.82 38.45
N GLU A 278 -42.07 29.82 38.97
CA GLU A 278 -42.68 30.44 40.15
C GLU A 278 -43.88 29.58 40.63
N THR A 279 -43.94 29.25 41.92
CA THR A 279 -45.23 29.08 42.62
C THR A 279 -45.12 29.72 44.00
N GLU A 280 -45.32 31.03 44.03
CA GLU A 280 -45.69 31.73 45.25
C GLU A 280 -46.69 32.82 44.85
N ASN A 281 -47.96 32.62 45.20
CA ASN A 281 -48.75 33.64 45.88
C ASN A 281 -50.08 33.04 46.35
N GLU A 282 -50.28 33.21 47.65
CA GLU A 282 -51.52 33.07 48.43
C GLU A 282 -52.64 34.00 47.94
#